data_AF-A0A9E1RC51-F1
#
_entry.id   AF-A0A9E1RC51-F1
#
_cell.length_a   1.000
_cell.length_b   1.000
_cell.length_c   1.000
_cell.angle_alpha   90.00
_cell.angle_beta   90.00
_cell.angle_gamma   90.00
#
_symmetry.space_group_name_H-M   'P 1'
#
loop_
_entity.id
_entity.type
_entity.pdbx_description
1 polymer ?
#
loop_
_entity_poly.entity_id
_entity_poly.type
_entity_poly.pdbx_seq_one_letter_code
_entity_poly.pdbx_strand_id
1 'polypeptide(L)'
;MQLTPLSRIILVILLIGFVGCATGPTPINPYYEMPPDRLPKAEQDLFNKALGQLKNNHPDDSINLWKRFLENNPRSFKGYNNLGMAHYSNDQLMESINAFETALALEPFDKRIKDNLKRSLRFQVTIQQENKEYEKAIQQLERVKDLTDLPGKEKVALKIETLQDLIFAQVKQANTLEQYEAFLKKYPNNPLNADEARRQIAKLKPQETPMGEFPEMQDEISLAPGERPTRSMQEDFVTEPFSPEITETQPTSPPVQKETIEIVAETQKPDEEEEIPLDIQEEVEDPAMEDVMKEVPEMPTAMKRPKQAEPMTKPAMDPGMEMKREKSTLVTPSKPMVIKRVRIMTRKTPLRVRENPDSKARVVAQIPRGSVVPVFQEEKDWYQIEYQKGKKGWIAKKYSKLAP
;
A
#
# COMPACT_ATOMS: atom_id res chain seq x y z
N MET A 1 77.96 8.06 15.27
CA MET A 1 77.43 8.11 13.89
C MET A 1 76.51 9.30 13.76
N GLN A 2 76.95 10.35 13.07
CA GLN A 2 76.11 11.53 12.79
C GLN A 2 75.28 11.24 11.54
N LEU A 3 73.95 11.21 11.67
CA LEU A 3 73.06 11.07 10.51
C LEU A 3 73.12 12.35 9.66
N THR A 4 73.23 12.17 8.35
CA THR A 4 73.28 13.25 7.36
C THR A 4 71.96 14.03 7.31
N PRO A 5 71.96 15.31 6.89
CA PRO A 5 70.76 16.15 6.84
C PRO A 5 69.65 15.57 5.95
N LEU A 6 70.01 14.76 4.95
CA LEU A 6 69.04 14.05 4.10
C LEU A 6 68.23 13.00 4.88
N SER A 7 68.85 12.34 5.86
CA SER A 7 68.21 11.29 6.65
C SER A 7 67.23 11.84 7.70
N ARG A 8 67.35 13.14 8.06
CA ARG A 8 66.38 13.85 8.91
C ARG A 8 65.13 14.29 8.15
N ILE A 9 65.26 14.62 6.86
CA ILE A 9 64.13 15.04 6.01
C ILE A 9 63.23 13.85 5.69
N ILE A 10 63.81 12.67 5.45
CA ILE A 10 63.04 11.44 5.19
C ILE A 10 62.26 10.98 6.44
N LEU A 11 62.79 11.20 7.65
CA LEU A 11 62.09 10.85 8.90
C LEU A 11 60.92 11.82 9.21
N VAL A 12 61.00 13.08 8.79
CA VAL A 12 59.92 14.08 8.98
C VAL A 12 58.79 13.89 7.96
N ILE A 13 59.10 13.44 6.74
CA ILE A 13 58.07 13.12 5.73
C ILE A 13 57.29 11.84 6.10
N LEU A 14 57.92 10.90 6.81
CA LEU A 14 57.27 9.68 7.31
C LEU A 14 56.35 9.90 8.52
N LEU A 15 56.46 11.03 9.23
CA LEU A 15 55.63 11.37 10.39
C LEU A 15 54.42 12.26 10.08
N ILE A 16 54.26 12.76 8.85
CA ILE A 16 53.11 13.59 8.43
C ILE A 16 52.06 12.75 7.65
N GLY A 17 52.34 11.48 7.36
CA GLY A 17 51.53 10.63 6.49
C GLY A 17 50.40 9.80 7.13
N PHE A 18 50.06 9.99 8.41
CA PHE A 18 49.13 9.08 9.12
C PHE A 18 48.04 9.75 9.98
N VAL A 19 47.52 10.91 9.58
CA VAL A 19 46.25 11.43 10.13
C VAL A 19 45.29 11.81 9.00
N GLY A 20 45.07 10.85 8.11
CA GLY A 20 43.93 10.84 7.21
C GLY A 20 43.12 9.59 7.50
N CYS A 21 42.36 9.58 8.60
CA CYS A 21 41.24 8.66 8.70
C CYS A 21 40.26 9.05 7.59
N ALA A 22 40.47 8.51 6.39
CA ALA A 22 39.44 8.43 5.38
C ALA A 22 38.39 7.48 5.97
N THR A 23 37.47 8.04 6.76
CA THR A 23 36.21 7.36 7.04
C THR A 23 35.63 7.06 5.67
N GLY A 24 35.60 5.78 5.27
CA GLY A 24 34.93 5.36 4.06
C GLY A 24 33.50 5.91 4.04
N PRO A 25 32.84 6.01 2.87
CA PRO A 25 31.46 6.44 2.81
C PRO A 25 30.66 5.63 3.81
N THR A 26 30.12 6.30 4.83
CA THR A 26 29.32 5.64 5.86
C THR A 26 28.20 4.91 5.14
N PRO A 27 28.03 3.59 5.35
CA PRO A 27 26.96 2.85 4.71
C PRO A 27 25.65 3.58 5.03
N ILE A 28 25.00 4.08 3.98
CA ILE A 28 23.73 4.80 4.14
C ILE A 28 22.72 3.73 4.53
N ASN A 29 22.45 3.63 5.83
CA ASN A 29 21.39 2.75 6.32
C ASN A 29 20.09 3.18 5.61
N PRO A 30 19.41 2.26 4.90
CA PRO A 30 18.28 2.62 4.05
C PRO A 30 17.01 2.91 4.84
N TYR A 31 17.02 2.79 6.17
CA TYR A 31 15.83 2.87 7.01
C TYR A 31 15.80 4.12 7.91
N TYR A 32 16.95 4.50 8.47
CA TYR A 32 17.05 5.64 9.41
C TYR A 32 17.52 6.94 8.76
N GLU A 33 17.10 8.04 9.36
CA GLU A 33 17.54 9.39 9.03
C GLU A 33 18.71 9.82 9.91
N MET A 34 19.65 10.56 9.31
CA MET A 34 20.77 11.20 10.00
C MET A 34 20.38 12.61 10.48
N PRO A 35 20.98 13.13 11.56
CA PRO A 35 20.65 14.44 12.09
C PRO A 35 20.78 15.54 11.01
N PRO A 36 19.88 16.54 10.96
CA PRO A 36 20.04 17.72 10.13
C PRO A 36 21.34 18.47 10.40
N ASP A 37 21.93 19.07 9.35
CA ASP A 37 23.20 19.83 9.43
C ASP A 37 23.16 21.01 10.40
N ARG A 38 21.96 21.53 10.70
CA ARG A 38 21.76 22.67 11.60
C ARG A 38 20.67 22.34 12.61
N LEU A 39 21.10 21.79 13.74
CA LEU A 39 20.32 21.67 14.96
C LEU A 39 21.11 22.29 16.12
N PRO A 40 20.46 22.87 17.14
CA PRO A 40 21.11 23.15 18.42
C PRO A 40 21.80 21.89 18.94
N LYS A 41 23.00 22.04 19.52
CA LYS A 41 23.81 20.90 19.98
C LYS A 41 23.01 19.93 20.88
N ALA A 42 22.22 20.46 21.82
CA ALA A 42 21.40 19.65 22.70
C ALA A 42 20.37 18.79 21.95
N GLU A 43 19.80 19.28 20.85
CA GLU A 43 18.86 18.53 20.01
C GLU A 43 19.56 17.53 19.12
N GLN A 44 20.77 17.85 18.64
CA GLN A 44 21.61 16.91 17.91
C GLN A 44 22.06 15.75 18.82
N ASP A 45 22.44 16.04 20.06
CA ASP A 45 22.78 15.03 21.06
C ASP A 45 21.57 14.14 21.38
N LEU A 46 20.37 14.73 21.53
CA LEU A 46 19.13 14.00 21.73
C LEU A 46 18.78 13.10 20.52
N PHE A 47 18.94 13.61 19.30
CA PHE A 47 18.73 12.86 18.06
C PHE A 47 19.66 11.65 17.99
N ASN A 48 20.96 11.86 18.21
CA ASN A 48 21.96 10.80 18.17
C ASN A 48 21.71 9.76 19.27
N LYS A 49 21.31 10.19 20.47
CA LYS A 49 20.96 9.28 21.56
C LYS A 49 19.75 8.42 21.22
N ALA A 50 18.69 9.01 20.66
CA ALA A 50 17.50 8.27 20.24
C ALA A 50 17.84 7.22 19.16
N LEU A 51 18.60 7.61 18.15
CA LEU A 51 19.09 6.69 17.11
C LEU A 51 20.00 5.59 17.67
N GLY A 52 20.84 5.91 18.65
CA GLY A 52 21.69 4.95 19.36
C GLY A 52 20.88 3.88 20.09
N GLN A 53 19.84 4.27 20.84
CA GLN A 53 18.98 3.31 21.53
C GLN A 53 18.29 2.34 20.56
N LEU A 54 17.83 2.85 19.41
CA LEU A 54 17.22 2.00 18.39
C LEU A 54 18.20 0.97 17.82
N LYS A 55 19.43 1.40 17.51
CA LYS A 55 20.48 0.52 16.98
C LYS A 55 20.93 -0.53 18.00
N ASN A 56 20.84 -0.22 19.29
CA ASN A 56 21.21 -1.12 20.37
C ASN A 56 20.05 -1.99 20.83
N ASN A 57 18.97 -2.14 20.03
CA ASN A 57 17.79 -2.93 20.37
C ASN A 57 17.04 -2.49 21.64
N HIS A 58 17.01 -1.17 21.91
CA HIS A 58 16.21 -0.56 22.98
C HIS A 58 15.12 0.36 22.37
N PRO A 59 14.11 -0.21 21.70
CA PRO A 59 13.13 0.58 20.94
C PRO A 59 12.23 1.45 21.83
N ASP A 60 11.84 1.02 23.03
CA ASP A 60 11.03 1.83 23.96
C ASP A 60 11.75 3.13 24.38
N ASP A 61 13.04 3.02 24.73
CA ASP A 61 13.86 4.18 25.06
C ASP A 61 14.01 5.13 23.87
N SER A 62 14.22 4.57 22.68
CA SER A 62 14.27 5.32 21.42
C SER A 62 12.97 6.08 21.18
N ILE A 63 11.81 5.45 21.33
CA ILE A 63 10.48 6.06 21.18
C ILE A 63 10.34 7.26 22.12
N ASN A 64 10.68 7.09 23.40
CA ASN A 64 10.59 8.16 24.39
C ASN A 64 11.51 9.35 24.05
N LEU A 65 12.72 9.07 23.56
CA LEU A 65 13.66 10.11 23.13
C LEU A 65 13.19 10.81 21.85
N TRP A 66 12.62 10.09 20.89
CA TRP A 66 12.05 10.68 19.67
C TRP A 66 10.84 11.56 19.97
N LYS A 67 9.94 11.14 20.87
CA LYS A 67 8.82 11.97 21.33
C LYS A 67 9.32 13.30 21.91
N ARG A 68 10.31 13.24 22.81
CA ARG A 68 10.95 14.44 23.38
C ARG A 68 11.65 15.31 22.34
N PHE A 69 12.28 14.71 21.35
CA PHE A 69 12.90 15.45 20.25
C PHE A 69 11.85 16.22 19.44
N LEU A 70 10.71 15.59 19.16
CA LEU A 70 9.61 16.14 18.39
C LEU A 70 8.79 17.21 19.13
N GLU A 71 8.82 17.26 20.47
CA GLU A 71 8.23 18.35 21.26
C GLU A 71 8.79 19.73 20.83
N ASN A 72 10.11 19.79 20.60
CA ASN A 72 10.79 21.01 20.12
C ASN A 72 10.91 21.07 18.59
N ASN A 73 10.75 19.93 17.91
CA ASN A 73 10.91 19.79 16.47
C ASN A 73 9.66 19.21 15.77
N PRO A 74 8.47 19.80 15.91
CA PRO A 74 7.20 19.22 15.44
C PRO A 74 7.06 19.14 13.91
N ARG A 75 8.02 19.70 13.15
CA ARG A 75 8.08 19.63 11.68
C ARG A 75 9.26 18.81 11.17
N SER A 76 9.93 18.04 12.03
CA SER A 76 11.04 17.20 11.63
C SER A 76 10.54 15.90 11.02
N PHE A 77 10.43 15.85 9.69
CA PHE A 77 10.13 14.60 8.97
C PHE A 77 11.12 13.49 9.33
N LYS A 78 12.39 13.84 9.59
CA LYS A 78 13.42 12.90 10.02
C LYS A 78 13.14 12.30 11.39
N GLY A 79 12.68 13.13 12.33
CA GLY A 79 12.25 12.68 13.64
C GLY A 79 11.06 11.73 13.55
N TYR A 80 10.05 12.06 12.74
CA TYR A 80 8.91 11.17 12.52
C TYR A 80 9.27 9.87 11.79
N ASN A 81 10.17 9.90 10.81
CA ASN A 81 10.65 8.67 10.17
C ASN A 81 11.38 7.77 11.18
N ASN A 82 12.26 8.32 12.00
CA ASN A 82 12.97 7.52 13.01
C ASN A 82 12.04 7.04 14.14
N LEU A 83 11.04 7.84 14.53
CA LEU A 83 9.98 7.41 15.44
C LEU A 83 9.17 6.25 14.85
N GLY A 84 8.81 6.32 13.56
CA GLY A 84 8.10 5.25 12.86
C GLY A 84 8.91 3.96 12.82
N MET A 85 10.22 4.05 12.60
CA MET A 85 11.09 2.88 12.72
C MET A 85 11.19 2.36 14.16
N ALA A 86 11.27 3.25 15.16
CA ALA A 86 11.31 2.83 16.55
C ALA A 86 10.04 2.08 16.96
N HIS A 87 8.86 2.54 16.51
CA HIS A 87 7.61 1.82 16.66
C HIS A 87 7.59 0.50 15.88
N TYR A 88 8.12 0.47 14.65
CA TYR A 88 8.20 -0.75 13.85
C TYR A 88 9.02 -1.83 14.56
N SER A 89 10.18 -1.48 15.11
CA SER A 89 11.04 -2.38 15.89
C SER A 89 10.46 -2.77 17.26
N ASN A 90 9.36 -2.15 17.68
CA ASN A 90 8.67 -2.44 18.93
C ASN A 90 7.33 -3.15 18.70
N ASP A 91 7.12 -3.73 17.51
CA ASP A 91 5.87 -4.36 17.07
C ASP A 91 4.63 -3.44 17.13
N GLN A 92 4.84 -2.12 17.21
CA GLN A 92 3.80 -1.09 17.24
C GLN A 92 3.48 -0.65 15.81
N LEU A 93 2.90 -1.57 15.03
CA LEU A 93 2.72 -1.41 13.59
C LEU A 93 1.85 -0.21 13.20
N MET A 94 0.76 0.04 13.94
CA MET A 94 -0.16 1.14 13.65
C MET A 94 0.48 2.50 13.93
N GLU A 95 1.17 2.63 15.06
CA GLU A 95 1.94 3.82 15.45
C GLU A 95 3.08 4.08 14.45
N SER A 96 3.71 3.02 13.96
CA SER A 96 4.74 3.07 12.92
C SER A 96 4.19 3.67 11.63
N ILE A 97 3.07 3.14 11.12
CA ILE A 97 2.39 3.64 9.92
C ILE A 97 2.02 5.12 10.10
N ASN A 98 1.41 5.49 11.22
CA ASN A 98 1.01 6.88 11.51
C ASN A 98 2.22 7.85 11.52
N ALA A 99 3.34 7.42 12.11
CA ALA A 99 4.56 8.22 12.13
C ALA A 99 5.16 8.38 10.73
N PHE A 100 5.19 7.32 9.92
CA PHE A 100 5.65 7.42 8.53
C PHE A 100 4.72 8.27 7.65
N GLU A 101 3.41 8.20 7.84
CA GLU A 101 2.46 9.09 7.15
C GLU A 101 2.68 10.55 7.52
N THR A 102 2.92 10.82 8.81
CA THR A 102 3.27 12.18 9.27
C THR A 102 4.57 12.65 8.64
N ALA A 103 5.59 11.78 8.59
CA ALA A 103 6.87 12.07 7.93
C ALA A 103 6.68 12.34 6.43
N LEU A 104 5.87 11.54 5.74
CA LEU A 104 5.60 11.67 4.30
C LEU A 104 4.80 12.94 4.00
N ALA A 105 3.87 13.34 4.87
CA ALA A 105 3.13 14.59 4.74
C ALA A 105 4.06 15.81 4.85
N LEU A 106 5.10 15.73 5.68
CA LEU A 106 6.12 16.76 5.82
C LEU A 106 7.12 16.78 4.66
N GLU A 107 7.53 15.62 4.16
CA GLU A 107 8.45 15.46 3.03
C GLU A 107 7.95 14.42 2.00
N PRO A 108 7.05 14.79 1.07
CA PRO A 108 6.34 13.84 0.18
C PRO A 108 7.20 13.13 -0.87
N PHE A 109 8.45 13.55 -1.01
CA PHE A 109 9.36 13.07 -2.04
C PHE A 109 10.50 12.23 -1.49
N ASP A 110 10.58 12.06 -0.17
CA ASP A 110 11.60 11.23 0.43
C ASP A 110 11.36 9.75 0.10
N LYS A 111 12.34 9.13 -0.57
CA LYS A 111 12.27 7.72 -0.96
C LYS A 111 12.29 6.80 0.26
N ARG A 112 13.07 7.16 1.28
CA ARG A 112 13.26 6.37 2.50
C ARG A 112 11.96 6.21 3.27
N ILE A 113 11.25 7.32 3.46
CA ILE A 113 9.94 7.34 4.13
C ILE A 113 8.93 6.48 3.35
N LYS A 114 8.90 6.61 2.02
CA LYS A 114 8.00 5.78 1.18
C LYS A 114 8.32 4.30 1.28
N ASP A 115 9.60 3.93 1.28
CA ASP A 115 10.02 2.55 1.39
C ASP A 115 9.67 1.97 2.76
N ASN A 116 9.91 2.72 3.84
CA ASN A 116 9.52 2.34 5.20
C ASN A 116 7.99 2.17 5.33
N LEU A 117 7.21 3.13 4.82
CA LEU A 117 5.75 3.05 4.85
C LEU A 117 5.24 1.84 4.04
N LYS A 118 5.77 1.61 2.82
CA LYS A 118 5.41 0.42 2.03
C LYS A 118 5.72 -0.87 2.77
N ARG A 119 6.84 -0.94 3.48
CA ARG A 119 7.21 -2.11 4.30
C ARG A 119 6.19 -2.36 5.41
N SER A 120 5.85 -1.35 6.19
CA SER A 120 4.83 -1.47 7.25
C SER A 120 3.45 -1.83 6.70
N LEU A 121 3.05 -1.25 5.57
CA LEU A 121 1.78 -1.60 4.91
C LEU A 121 1.77 -3.04 4.40
N ARG A 122 2.87 -3.53 3.80
CA ARG A 122 2.99 -4.92 3.37
C ARG A 122 2.92 -5.89 4.55
N PHE A 123 3.55 -5.55 5.67
CA PHE A 123 3.44 -6.36 6.89
C PHE A 123 1.99 -6.40 7.40
N GLN A 124 1.28 -5.27 7.37
CA GLN A 124 -0.15 -5.21 7.70
C GLN A 124 -1.01 -6.06 6.76
N VAL A 125 -0.68 -6.08 5.45
CA VAL A 125 -1.36 -6.92 4.46
C VAL A 125 -1.21 -8.40 4.81
N THR A 126 -0.01 -8.86 5.19
CA THR A 126 0.22 -10.25 5.57
C THR A 126 -0.66 -10.66 6.74
N ILE A 127 -0.68 -9.87 7.82
CA ILE A 127 -1.53 -10.13 9.00
C ILE A 127 -3.02 -10.18 8.60
N GLN A 128 -3.46 -9.25 7.75
CA GLN A 128 -4.85 -9.21 7.30
C GLN A 128 -5.21 -10.39 6.40
N GLN A 129 -4.28 -10.86 5.57
CA GLN A 129 -4.46 -12.05 4.74
C GLN A 129 -4.58 -13.32 5.60
N GLU A 130 -3.72 -13.50 6.61
CA GLU A 130 -3.80 -14.61 7.56
C GLU A 130 -5.12 -14.62 8.33
N ASN A 131 -5.60 -13.44 8.72
CA ASN A 131 -6.91 -13.27 9.38
C ASN A 131 -8.10 -13.32 8.41
N LYS A 132 -7.87 -13.59 7.11
CA LYS A 132 -8.89 -13.60 6.04
C LYS A 132 -9.65 -12.28 5.88
N GLU A 133 -9.07 -11.17 6.33
CA GLU A 133 -9.58 -9.81 6.18
C GLU A 133 -9.18 -9.20 4.83
N TYR A 134 -9.52 -9.90 3.74
CA TYR A 134 -9.00 -9.60 2.40
C TYR A 134 -9.35 -8.20 1.90
N GLU A 135 -10.52 -7.63 2.24
CA GLU A 135 -10.84 -6.26 1.84
C GLU A 135 -9.94 -5.22 2.52
N LYS A 136 -9.57 -5.44 3.79
CA LYS A 136 -8.63 -4.55 4.47
C LYS A 136 -7.24 -4.67 3.85
N ALA A 137 -6.82 -5.88 3.51
CA ALA A 137 -5.56 -6.14 2.82
C ALA A 137 -5.51 -5.45 1.45
N ILE A 138 -6.58 -5.53 0.65
CA ILE A 138 -6.70 -4.80 -0.63
C ILE A 138 -6.59 -3.30 -0.40
N GLN A 139 -7.24 -2.74 0.62
CA GLN A 139 -7.13 -1.32 0.94
C GLN A 139 -5.68 -0.90 1.23
N GLN A 140 -4.91 -1.71 1.96
CA GLN A 140 -3.50 -1.42 2.21
C GLN A 140 -2.64 -1.60 0.96
N LEU A 141 -2.91 -2.59 0.12
CA LEU A 141 -2.22 -2.77 -1.17
C LEU A 141 -2.48 -1.60 -2.12
N GLU A 142 -3.68 -1.04 -2.15
CA GLU A 142 -3.97 0.18 -2.92
C GLU A 142 -3.08 1.36 -2.44
N ARG A 143 -2.90 1.53 -1.12
CA ARG A 143 -1.95 2.51 -0.57
C ARG A 143 -0.51 2.20 -1.00
N VAL A 144 -0.09 0.94 -0.98
CA VAL A 144 1.23 0.51 -1.47
C VAL A 144 1.39 0.84 -2.96
N LYS A 145 0.36 0.60 -3.78
CA LYS A 145 0.35 0.87 -5.22
C LYS A 145 0.57 2.36 -5.49
N ASP A 146 -0.03 3.24 -4.70
CA ASP A 146 0.14 4.70 -4.83
C ASP A 146 1.56 5.17 -4.48
N LEU A 147 2.23 4.47 -3.58
CA LEU A 147 3.61 4.75 -3.17
C LEU A 147 4.67 4.12 -4.11
N THR A 148 4.24 3.28 -5.05
CA THR A 148 5.12 2.49 -5.91
C THR A 148 5.27 3.11 -7.31
N ASP A 149 6.45 2.95 -7.91
CA ASP A 149 6.72 3.37 -9.28
C ASP A 149 6.05 2.44 -10.31
N LEU A 150 5.99 2.88 -11.58
CA LEU A 150 5.25 2.16 -12.63
C LEU A 150 5.60 0.66 -12.73
N PRO A 151 6.88 0.23 -12.72
CA PRO A 151 7.21 -1.19 -12.80
C PRO A 151 6.69 -2.00 -11.61
N GLY A 152 6.67 -1.43 -10.41
CA GLY A 152 6.17 -2.13 -9.23
C GLY A 152 4.64 -2.12 -9.09
N LYS A 153 3.93 -1.19 -9.75
CA LYS A 153 2.46 -1.11 -9.67
C LYS A 153 1.76 -2.34 -10.22
N GLU A 154 2.30 -2.94 -11.28
CA GLU A 154 1.75 -4.16 -11.88
C GLU A 154 1.81 -5.33 -10.90
N LYS A 155 2.95 -5.52 -10.21
CA LYS A 155 3.08 -6.55 -9.17
C LYS A 155 2.08 -6.37 -8.04
N VAL A 156 1.84 -5.13 -7.62
CA VAL A 156 0.85 -4.84 -6.56
C VAL A 156 -0.57 -5.07 -7.06
N ALA A 157 -0.87 -4.73 -8.31
CA ALA A 157 -2.17 -5.01 -8.92
C ALA A 157 -2.46 -6.51 -8.99
N LEU A 158 -1.48 -7.34 -9.38
CA LEU A 158 -1.61 -8.79 -9.37
C LEU A 158 -1.93 -9.33 -7.97
N LYS A 159 -1.24 -8.85 -6.93
CA LYS A 159 -1.56 -9.25 -5.54
C LYS A 159 -3.00 -8.87 -5.14
N ILE A 160 -3.48 -7.70 -5.59
CA ILE A 160 -4.87 -7.27 -5.35
C ILE A 160 -5.85 -8.20 -6.06
N GLU A 161 -5.57 -8.59 -7.30
CA GLU A 161 -6.39 -9.54 -8.05
C GLU A 161 -6.46 -10.91 -7.35
N THR A 162 -5.32 -11.43 -6.86
CA THR A 162 -5.29 -12.68 -6.07
C THR A 162 -6.19 -12.61 -4.83
N LEU A 163 -6.19 -11.49 -4.10
CA LEU A 163 -7.07 -11.32 -2.94
C LEU A 163 -8.54 -11.22 -3.35
N GLN A 164 -8.85 -10.61 -4.50
CA GLN A 164 -10.21 -10.59 -5.05
C GLN A 164 -10.69 -11.99 -5.43
N ASP A 165 -9.79 -12.86 -5.92
CA ASP A 165 -10.11 -14.26 -6.20
C ASP A 165 -10.46 -15.03 -4.93
N LEU A 166 -9.72 -14.80 -3.83
CA LEU A 166 -10.03 -15.38 -2.52
C LEU A 166 -11.39 -14.90 -1.97
N ILE A 167 -11.71 -13.61 -2.14
CA ILE A 167 -13.04 -13.09 -1.79
C ILE A 167 -14.11 -13.77 -2.65
N PHE A 168 -13.88 -13.92 -3.95
CA PHE A 168 -14.85 -14.56 -4.84
C PHE A 168 -15.07 -16.04 -4.49
N ALA A 169 -14.03 -16.75 -4.03
CA ALA A 169 -14.17 -18.11 -3.53
C ALA A 169 -15.14 -18.19 -2.34
N GLN A 170 -15.09 -17.23 -1.40
CA GLN A 170 -16.05 -17.13 -0.30
C GLN A 170 -17.47 -16.82 -0.80
N VAL A 171 -17.61 -15.93 -1.79
CA VAL A 171 -18.90 -15.62 -2.43
C VAL A 171 -19.51 -16.87 -3.08
N LYS A 172 -18.70 -17.67 -3.77
CA LYS A 172 -19.15 -18.95 -4.36
C LYS A 172 -19.61 -19.96 -3.31
N GLN A 173 -18.92 -20.04 -2.17
CA GLN A 173 -19.32 -20.91 -1.06
C GLN A 173 -20.65 -20.48 -0.45
N ALA A 174 -20.88 -19.17 -0.29
CA ALA A 174 -22.14 -18.63 0.21
C ALA A 174 -23.30 -18.85 -0.78
N ASN A 175 -23.01 -18.75 -2.09
CA ASN A 175 -23.92 -18.98 -3.20
C ASN A 175 -25.27 -18.22 -3.08
N THR A 176 -25.24 -16.97 -2.61
CA THR A 176 -26.44 -16.13 -2.50
C THR A 176 -26.42 -15.00 -3.51
N LEU A 177 -27.60 -14.62 -4.00
CA LEU A 177 -27.76 -13.50 -4.93
C LEU A 177 -27.12 -12.21 -4.38
N GLU A 178 -27.33 -11.92 -3.09
CA GLU A 178 -26.81 -10.74 -2.40
C GLU A 178 -25.27 -10.68 -2.43
N GLN A 179 -24.58 -11.80 -2.20
CA GLN A 179 -23.12 -11.83 -2.15
C GLN A 179 -22.50 -11.64 -3.54
N TYR A 180 -23.08 -12.25 -4.58
CA TYR A 180 -22.62 -12.00 -5.95
C TYR A 180 -22.86 -10.55 -6.39
N GLU A 181 -24.01 -9.96 -6.04
CA GLU A 181 -24.30 -8.55 -6.34
C GLU A 181 -23.35 -7.61 -5.58
N ALA A 182 -23.07 -7.89 -4.30
CA ALA A 182 -22.10 -7.14 -3.50
C ALA A 182 -20.68 -7.23 -4.06
N PHE A 183 -20.25 -8.41 -4.51
CA PHE A 183 -18.95 -8.60 -5.17
C PHE A 183 -18.83 -7.74 -6.43
N LEU A 184 -19.82 -7.80 -7.32
CA LEU A 184 -19.82 -7.00 -8.56
C LEU A 184 -19.88 -5.50 -8.31
N LYS A 185 -20.56 -5.07 -7.26
CA LYS A 185 -20.61 -3.67 -6.87
C LYS A 185 -19.21 -3.16 -6.47
N LYS A 186 -18.41 -3.97 -5.77
CA LYS A 186 -17.04 -3.61 -5.36
C LYS A 186 -16.03 -3.78 -6.49
N TYR A 187 -16.13 -4.87 -7.25
CA TYR A 187 -15.14 -5.30 -8.24
C TYR A 187 -15.76 -5.53 -9.64
N PRO A 188 -16.38 -4.49 -10.24
CA PRO A 188 -17.13 -4.65 -11.50
C PRO A 188 -16.26 -5.04 -12.70
N ASN A 189 -14.95 -4.78 -12.62
CA ASN A 189 -13.96 -4.98 -13.68
C ASN A 189 -12.94 -6.07 -13.33
N ASN A 190 -13.20 -6.93 -12.33
CA ASN A 190 -12.32 -8.07 -12.07
C ASN A 190 -12.32 -8.97 -13.34
N PRO A 191 -11.14 -9.30 -13.90
CA PRO A 191 -11.04 -9.88 -15.24
C PRO A 191 -11.63 -11.30 -15.35
N LEU A 192 -11.62 -12.07 -14.26
CA LEU A 192 -12.07 -13.46 -14.25
C LEU A 192 -13.46 -13.61 -13.63
N ASN A 193 -13.64 -13.05 -12.43
CA ASN A 193 -14.75 -13.38 -11.55
C ASN A 193 -16.00 -12.54 -11.79
N ALA A 194 -15.87 -11.37 -12.42
CA ALA A 194 -17.03 -10.51 -12.66
C ALA A 194 -18.04 -11.16 -13.62
N ASP A 195 -17.57 -11.78 -14.70
CA ASP A 195 -18.46 -12.46 -15.65
C ASP A 195 -19.12 -13.69 -15.04
N GLU A 196 -18.39 -14.45 -14.22
CA GLU A 196 -18.97 -15.59 -13.51
C GLU A 196 -20.02 -15.13 -12.49
N ALA A 197 -19.74 -14.07 -11.72
CA ALA A 197 -20.72 -13.50 -10.79
C ALA A 197 -22.03 -13.09 -11.51
N ARG A 198 -21.93 -12.47 -12.70
CA ARG A 198 -23.11 -12.11 -13.52
C ARG A 198 -23.91 -13.34 -13.94
N ARG A 199 -23.24 -14.43 -14.33
CA ARG A 199 -23.91 -15.70 -14.69
C ARG A 199 -24.63 -16.31 -13.50
N GLN A 200 -24.01 -16.32 -12.32
CA GLN A 200 -24.62 -16.86 -11.11
C GLN A 200 -25.82 -16.04 -10.67
N ILE A 201 -25.74 -14.70 -10.73
CA ILE A 201 -26.89 -13.79 -10.52
C ILE A 201 -28.05 -14.13 -11.45
N ALA A 202 -27.78 -14.35 -12.75
CA ALA A 202 -28.83 -14.68 -13.72
C ALA A 202 -29.50 -16.04 -13.45
N LYS A 203 -28.77 -17.02 -12.89
CA LYS A 203 -29.32 -18.32 -12.49
C LYS A 203 -30.15 -18.24 -11.21
N LEU A 204 -29.72 -17.42 -10.25
CA LEU A 204 -30.35 -17.29 -8.94
C LEU A 204 -31.56 -16.33 -8.97
N LYS A 205 -31.62 -15.41 -9.93
CA LYS A 205 -32.82 -14.59 -10.14
C LYS A 205 -33.96 -15.48 -10.62
N PRO A 206 -35.16 -15.39 -10.01
CA PRO A 206 -36.33 -16.07 -10.52
C PRO A 206 -36.52 -15.70 -11.99
N GLN A 207 -36.56 -16.71 -12.87
CA GLN A 207 -37.05 -16.51 -14.22
C GLN A 207 -38.53 -16.11 -14.06
N GLU A 208 -38.86 -14.84 -14.32
CA GLU A 208 -40.24 -14.46 -14.56
C GLU A 208 -40.66 -15.22 -15.81
N THR A 209 -41.25 -16.41 -15.65
CA THR A 209 -42.11 -16.95 -16.70
C THR A 209 -43.15 -15.86 -16.94
N PRO A 210 -43.28 -15.34 -18.18
CA PRO A 210 -44.43 -14.53 -18.50
C PRO A 210 -45.63 -15.44 -18.21
N MET A 211 -46.41 -15.14 -17.19
CA MET A 211 -47.74 -15.72 -17.10
C MET A 211 -48.41 -15.27 -18.38
N GLY A 212 -48.56 -16.22 -19.31
CA GLY A 212 -49.22 -15.96 -20.58
C GLY A 212 -50.54 -15.26 -20.28
N GLU A 213 -50.78 -14.14 -20.95
CA GLU A 213 -52.13 -13.66 -21.13
C GLU A 213 -52.90 -14.80 -21.79
N PHE A 214 -53.60 -15.60 -20.98
CA PHE A 214 -54.65 -16.45 -21.49
C PHE A 214 -55.74 -15.50 -21.99
N PRO A 215 -56.11 -15.54 -23.28
CA PRO A 215 -57.20 -14.71 -23.77
C PRO A 215 -58.45 -15.06 -22.96
N GLU A 216 -59.03 -14.07 -22.29
CA GLU A 216 -60.35 -14.20 -21.68
C GLU A 216 -61.34 -14.61 -22.79
N MET A 217 -61.77 -15.87 -22.79
CA MET A 217 -62.95 -16.27 -23.55
C MET A 217 -64.14 -15.57 -22.90
N GLN A 218 -64.65 -14.57 -23.59
CA GLN A 218 -65.89 -13.89 -23.24
C GLN A 218 -67.04 -14.87 -23.49
N ASP A 219 -67.60 -15.40 -22.40
CA ASP A 219 -68.87 -16.11 -22.41
C ASP A 219 -70.00 -15.12 -22.74
N GLU A 220 -70.32 -14.98 -24.02
CA GLU A 220 -71.53 -14.30 -24.47
C GLU A 220 -72.68 -15.31 -24.49
N ILE A 221 -73.31 -15.49 -23.33
CA ILE A 221 -74.58 -16.21 -23.19
C ILE A 221 -75.69 -15.33 -23.80
N SER A 222 -76.06 -15.61 -25.06
CA SER A 222 -77.34 -15.19 -25.62
C SER A 222 -78.27 -16.38 -25.77
N LEU A 223 -79.20 -16.49 -24.81
CA LEU A 223 -80.34 -17.40 -24.83
C LEU A 223 -81.31 -17.01 -25.95
N ALA A 224 -81.60 -17.95 -26.86
CA ALA A 224 -82.81 -17.95 -27.68
C ALA A 224 -83.60 -19.25 -27.42
N PRO A 225 -84.92 -19.21 -27.20
CA PRO A 225 -85.72 -20.38 -26.81
C PRO A 225 -86.32 -21.08 -28.04
N GLY A 226 -86.10 -22.39 -28.16
CA GLY A 226 -86.81 -23.20 -29.16
C GLY A 226 -86.26 -24.61 -29.30
N GLU A 227 -87.07 -25.58 -28.89
CA GLU A 227 -87.10 -26.99 -29.36
C GLU A 227 -86.05 -27.99 -28.79
N ARG A 228 -86.56 -28.90 -27.95
CA ARG A 228 -86.03 -30.26 -27.64
C ARG A 228 -86.22 -31.18 -28.87
N PRO A 229 -85.66 -32.42 -28.99
CA PRO A 229 -85.21 -33.33 -27.91
C PRO A 229 -84.02 -34.30 -28.19
N THR A 230 -83.56 -34.94 -27.09
CA THR A 230 -83.06 -36.33 -26.96
C THR A 230 -81.87 -36.82 -27.79
N ARG A 231 -80.82 -37.32 -27.10
CA ARG A 231 -80.49 -38.77 -27.11
C ARG A 231 -79.50 -39.12 -25.99
N SER A 232 -79.86 -40.13 -25.20
CA SER A 232 -79.02 -40.76 -24.19
C SER A 232 -78.33 -42.01 -24.76
N MET A 233 -77.18 -42.33 -24.17
CA MET A 233 -76.52 -43.64 -23.99
C MET A 233 -76.07 -44.44 -25.21
N GLN A 234 -74.81 -44.87 -25.17
CA GLN A 234 -74.28 -46.25 -25.21
C GLN A 234 -72.75 -46.11 -25.49
N GLU A 235 -71.88 -46.42 -24.53
CA GLU A 235 -71.18 -47.72 -24.41
C GLU A 235 -70.37 -48.06 -25.66
N ASP A 236 -69.03 -48.11 -25.51
CA ASP A 236 -68.29 -49.35 -25.80
C ASP A 236 -66.87 -49.29 -25.24
N PHE A 237 -66.66 -50.16 -24.26
CA PHE A 237 -65.36 -50.59 -23.73
C PHE A 237 -64.87 -51.70 -24.67
N VAL A 238 -63.68 -51.56 -25.27
CA VAL A 238 -63.00 -52.69 -25.91
C VAL A 238 -61.54 -52.70 -25.48
N THR A 239 -61.23 -53.69 -24.65
CA THR A 239 -59.89 -54.24 -24.40
C THR A 239 -59.62 -55.33 -25.44
N GLU A 240 -58.42 -55.36 -26.03
CA GLU A 240 -57.90 -56.52 -26.76
C GLU A 240 -56.35 -56.61 -26.69
N PRO A 241 -55.75 -57.80 -26.92
CA PRO A 241 -54.78 -58.41 -26.00
C PRO A 241 -53.34 -58.59 -26.53
N PHE A 242 -52.48 -59.09 -25.63
CA PHE A 242 -51.10 -59.59 -25.83
C PHE A 242 -50.99 -60.79 -26.79
N SER A 243 -49.98 -60.81 -27.68
CA SER A 243 -48.92 -61.85 -27.72
C SER A 243 -47.89 -61.69 -28.88
N PRO A 244 -46.69 -62.32 -28.77
CA PRO A 244 -45.42 -61.82 -29.31
C PRO A 244 -44.88 -62.62 -30.50
N GLU A 245 -43.82 -62.13 -31.14
CA GLU A 245 -43.04 -62.88 -32.14
C GLU A 245 -41.53 -62.83 -31.82
N ILE A 246 -40.93 -64.02 -31.72
CA ILE A 246 -39.49 -64.31 -31.55
C ILE A 246 -39.11 -65.26 -32.68
N THR A 247 -37.94 -65.09 -33.32
CA THR A 247 -37.02 -66.16 -33.78
C THR A 247 -35.67 -65.50 -34.11
N GLU A 248 -34.70 -65.54 -33.18
CA GLU A 248 -33.48 -66.39 -33.14
C GLU A 248 -32.38 -66.10 -34.18
N THR A 249 -31.18 -65.78 -33.70
CA THR A 249 -30.01 -66.69 -33.72
C THR A 249 -28.82 -66.09 -32.93
N GLN A 250 -28.35 -66.81 -31.91
CA GLN A 250 -26.98 -66.72 -31.36
C GLN A 250 -26.07 -67.72 -32.10
N PRO A 251 -24.72 -67.69 -31.98
CA PRO A 251 -24.02 -68.40 -30.88
C PRO A 251 -22.73 -67.68 -30.37
N THR A 252 -22.51 -67.54 -29.05
CA THR A 252 -21.63 -68.35 -28.17
C THR A 252 -20.38 -67.60 -27.68
N SER A 253 -20.22 -67.54 -26.35
CA SER A 253 -18.94 -67.34 -25.64
C SER A 253 -18.44 -68.68 -25.08
N PRO A 254 -17.14 -68.83 -24.76
CA PRO A 254 -16.74 -69.15 -23.37
C PRO A 254 -15.32 -68.64 -22.98
N PRO A 255 -14.77 -68.92 -21.77
CA PRO A 255 -15.34 -68.84 -20.42
C PRO A 255 -14.49 -67.98 -19.45
N VAL A 256 -15.06 -67.73 -18.27
CA VAL A 256 -14.45 -67.08 -17.10
C VAL A 256 -13.35 -67.96 -16.47
N GLN A 257 -12.20 -67.37 -16.14
CA GLN A 257 -11.29 -67.88 -15.11
C GLN A 257 -11.41 -67.01 -13.85
N LYS A 258 -11.70 -67.67 -12.73
CA LYS A 258 -11.62 -67.10 -11.38
C LYS A 258 -10.18 -67.25 -10.91
N GLU A 259 -9.46 -66.16 -10.71
CA GLU A 259 -8.30 -66.13 -9.84
C GLU A 259 -8.64 -65.37 -8.56
N THR A 260 -8.59 -66.14 -7.48
CA THR A 260 -8.58 -65.69 -6.09
C THR A 260 -7.30 -64.89 -5.87
N ILE A 261 -7.40 -63.62 -5.48
CA ILE A 261 -6.27 -62.84 -4.98
C ILE A 261 -6.53 -62.55 -3.50
N GLU A 262 -5.58 -62.99 -2.69
CA GLU A 262 -5.49 -62.77 -1.24
C GLU A 262 -5.56 -61.27 -0.90
N ILE A 263 -6.41 -60.96 0.07
CA ILE A 263 -6.42 -59.66 0.74
C ILE A 263 -5.25 -59.68 1.73
N VAL A 264 -4.11 -59.11 1.35
CA VAL A 264 -3.12 -58.59 2.29
C VAL A 264 -3.46 -57.12 2.51
N ALA A 265 -3.91 -56.81 3.72
CA ALA A 265 -4.21 -55.47 4.15
C ALA A 265 -2.90 -54.70 4.36
N GLU A 266 -2.55 -53.82 3.42
CA GLU A 266 -1.60 -52.73 3.63
C GLU A 266 -2.41 -51.43 3.70
N THR A 267 -2.48 -50.86 4.90
CA THR A 267 -3.16 -49.59 5.18
C THR A 267 -2.48 -48.42 4.47
N GLN A 268 -3.12 -47.84 3.47
CA GLN A 268 -2.84 -46.48 3.01
C GLN A 268 -3.97 -45.53 3.47
N LYS A 269 -3.54 -44.42 4.09
CA LYS A 269 -4.36 -43.31 4.59
C LYS A 269 -5.07 -42.59 3.43
N PRO A 270 -6.20 -41.92 3.70
CA PRO A 270 -6.99 -41.24 2.68
C PRO A 270 -6.29 -40.00 2.14
N ASP A 271 -6.57 -39.76 0.86
CA ASP A 271 -6.04 -38.72 -0.02
C ASP A 271 -6.10 -37.31 0.58
N GLU A 272 -5.00 -36.61 0.32
CA GLU A 272 -4.70 -35.24 0.70
C GLU A 272 -5.72 -34.26 0.07
N GLU A 273 -6.16 -33.29 0.88
CA GLU A 273 -6.73 -32.04 0.39
C GLU A 273 -5.73 -31.42 -0.59
N GLU A 274 -6.17 -31.08 -1.81
CA GLU A 274 -5.38 -30.25 -2.74
C GLU A 274 -5.12 -28.88 -2.09
N GLU A 275 -4.05 -28.78 -1.32
CA GLU A 275 -3.44 -27.50 -0.98
C GLU A 275 -2.93 -26.89 -2.28
N ILE A 276 -3.61 -25.83 -2.73
CA ILE A 276 -3.14 -24.95 -3.78
C ILE A 276 -1.76 -24.42 -3.33
N PRO A 277 -0.65 -24.69 -4.03
CA PRO A 277 0.66 -24.21 -3.60
C PRO A 277 0.71 -22.70 -3.79
N LEU A 278 0.56 -21.95 -2.69
CA LEU A 278 0.78 -20.51 -2.63
C LEU A 278 2.28 -20.26 -2.46
N ASP A 279 3.08 -20.70 -3.44
CA ASP A 279 4.50 -20.38 -3.49
C ASP A 279 4.70 -19.08 -4.27
N ILE A 280 4.30 -17.98 -3.62
CA ILE A 280 4.90 -16.67 -3.85
C ILE A 280 5.49 -16.25 -2.52
N GLN A 281 6.51 -17.00 -2.07
CA GLN A 281 7.49 -16.47 -1.14
C GLN A 281 8.28 -15.42 -1.91
N GLU A 282 7.76 -14.19 -1.94
CA GLU A 282 8.65 -13.04 -2.04
C GLU A 282 9.42 -13.06 -0.73
N GLU A 283 10.59 -13.69 -0.77
CA GLU A 283 11.59 -13.75 0.27
C GLU A 283 11.71 -12.34 0.87
N VAL A 284 11.02 -12.15 2.00
CA VAL A 284 11.30 -11.04 2.87
C VAL A 284 12.64 -11.44 3.48
N GLU A 285 13.72 -11.26 2.72
CA GLU A 285 15.05 -11.13 3.31
C GLU A 285 14.96 -9.89 4.20
N ASP A 286 14.46 -10.13 5.41
CA ASP A 286 14.65 -9.26 6.54
C ASP A 286 16.03 -9.63 7.07
N PRO A 287 17.11 -8.91 6.73
CA PRO A 287 18.23 -8.91 7.63
C PRO A 287 17.68 -8.30 8.90
N ALA A 288 17.33 -9.16 9.85
CA ALA A 288 17.17 -8.77 11.24
C ALA A 288 18.29 -7.78 11.53
N MET A 289 17.95 -6.66 12.15
CA MET A 289 18.92 -5.64 12.57
C MET A 289 20.05 -6.17 13.49
N GLU A 290 20.10 -7.48 13.75
CA GLU A 290 21.12 -8.20 14.48
C GLU A 290 22.49 -8.23 13.77
N ASP A 291 22.54 -8.28 12.44
CA ASP A 291 23.80 -8.67 11.75
C ASP A 291 24.84 -7.55 11.54
N VAL A 292 24.75 -6.44 12.30
CA VAL A 292 25.76 -5.37 12.32
C VAL A 292 26.22 -5.06 13.74
N MET A 293 26.49 -6.10 14.53
CA MET A 293 27.10 -5.98 15.86
C MET A 293 28.48 -6.64 15.91
N LYS A 294 29.50 -6.03 15.29
CA LYS A 294 30.89 -6.25 15.75
C LYS A 294 31.70 -4.95 15.75
N GLU A 295 32.18 -4.66 16.97
CA GLU A 295 33.30 -3.79 17.35
C GLU A 295 33.10 -2.27 17.47
N VAL A 296 32.84 -1.80 18.70
CA VAL A 296 33.49 -0.60 19.29
C VAL A 296 33.63 -0.83 20.82
N PRO A 297 34.79 -0.51 21.44
CA PRO A 297 35.05 -0.84 22.85
C PRO A 297 34.38 0.11 23.85
N GLU A 298 33.95 -0.44 24.99
CA GLU A 298 33.44 0.27 26.17
C GLU A 298 34.54 1.06 26.91
N MET A 299 34.19 2.22 27.47
CA MET A 299 34.92 2.91 28.57
C MET A 299 34.04 4.05 29.18
N PRO A 300 34.30 4.53 30.42
CA PRO A 300 33.46 4.15 31.57
C PRO A 300 32.62 5.29 32.20
N THR A 301 31.92 4.89 33.27
CA THR A 301 30.89 5.54 34.06
C THR A 301 31.29 6.75 34.93
N ALA A 302 30.24 7.52 35.26
CA ALA A 302 30.03 8.36 36.45
C ALA A 302 30.56 9.80 36.46
N MET A 303 29.63 10.78 36.53
CA MET A 303 29.74 11.91 37.47
C MET A 303 28.37 12.56 37.77
N LYS A 304 28.29 13.12 38.98
CA LYS A 304 27.11 13.40 39.81
C LYS A 304 26.26 14.61 39.37
N ARG A 305 24.96 14.55 39.71
CA ARG A 305 23.99 15.66 39.72
C ARG A 305 24.39 16.78 40.69
N PRO A 306 24.06 18.05 40.36
CA PRO A 306 23.62 19.03 41.35
C PRO A 306 22.11 19.32 41.26
N LYS A 307 21.57 19.78 42.38
CA LYS A 307 20.15 19.95 42.75
C LYS A 307 19.49 21.20 42.17
N GLN A 308 18.15 21.12 42.18
CA GLN A 308 17.12 22.10 41.82
C GLN A 308 17.28 23.50 42.45
N ALA A 309 16.75 24.50 41.73
CA ALA A 309 16.24 25.75 42.29
C ALA A 309 14.79 25.96 41.80
N GLU A 310 13.88 26.25 42.73
CA GLU A 310 12.52 26.78 42.48
C GLU A 310 12.49 28.30 42.82
N PRO A 311 11.37 29.03 42.69
CA PRO A 311 10.71 29.41 41.45
C PRO A 311 10.44 30.94 41.32
N MET A 312 10.02 31.35 40.12
CA MET A 312 9.18 32.52 39.77
C MET A 312 9.46 33.91 40.36
N THR A 313 9.69 34.88 39.46
CA THR A 313 9.05 36.20 39.52
C THR A 313 8.63 36.64 38.12
N LYS A 314 7.34 36.97 37.95
CA LYS A 314 6.79 37.73 36.82
C LYS A 314 7.20 39.20 36.97
N PRO A 315 7.22 39.97 35.87
CA PRO A 315 6.26 41.08 35.85
C PRO A 315 5.54 41.30 34.50
N ALA A 316 4.26 41.62 34.67
CA ALA A 316 3.37 42.53 33.97
C ALA A 316 3.56 42.89 32.48
N MET A 317 2.43 42.73 31.77
CA MET A 317 2.07 43.31 30.48
C MET A 317 1.86 44.82 30.58
N ASP A 318 2.12 45.55 29.48
CA ASP A 318 1.48 46.82 29.15
C ASP A 318 0.98 46.75 27.69
N PRO A 319 -0.22 47.28 27.35
CA PRO A 319 -0.90 47.03 26.09
C PRO A 319 -0.73 48.17 25.08
N GLY A 320 -0.62 47.83 23.79
CA GLY A 320 -0.87 48.79 22.71
C GLY A 320 0.02 48.60 21.48
N MET A 321 -0.50 47.91 20.46
CA MET A 321 -0.41 48.41 19.07
C MET A 321 -1.39 47.63 18.19
N GLU A 322 -2.22 48.38 17.47
CA GLU A 322 -3.29 47.92 16.61
C GLU A 322 -2.82 47.21 15.32
N MET A 323 -3.79 46.51 14.73
CA MET A 323 -3.74 45.58 13.61
C MET A 323 -3.27 46.20 12.27
N LYS A 324 -2.59 45.38 11.46
CA LYS A 324 -2.79 45.39 10.00
C LYS A 324 -3.08 43.97 9.52
N ARG A 325 -4.38 43.69 9.35
CA ARG A 325 -4.90 42.55 8.58
C ARG A 325 -4.75 42.89 7.09
N GLU A 326 -3.93 42.14 6.36
CA GLU A 326 -3.99 42.17 4.90
C GLU A 326 -5.07 41.21 4.39
N LYS A 327 -5.77 41.72 3.39
CA LYS A 327 -7.10 41.32 2.94
C LYS A 327 -6.98 40.19 1.92
N SER A 328 -7.62 39.07 2.22
CA SER A 328 -7.88 37.98 1.28
C SER A 328 -8.76 38.48 0.14
N THR A 329 -8.26 38.45 -1.10
CA THR A 329 -9.06 38.66 -2.31
C THR A 329 -9.48 37.34 -2.93
N LEU A 330 -10.79 37.13 -2.97
CA LEU A 330 -11.53 36.11 -3.69
C LEU A 330 -11.21 36.13 -5.19
N VAL A 331 -11.08 34.95 -5.82
CA VAL A 331 -11.08 34.80 -7.28
C VAL A 331 -12.02 33.66 -7.69
N THR A 332 -13.02 34.03 -8.49
CA THR A 332 -14.07 33.24 -9.17
C THR A 332 -13.48 32.32 -10.26
N PRO A 333 -14.09 31.17 -10.60
CA PRO A 333 -13.48 30.21 -11.54
C PRO A 333 -13.69 30.61 -13.01
N SER A 334 -12.61 30.58 -13.81
CA SER A 334 -12.65 30.73 -15.28
C SER A 334 -12.01 29.52 -15.97
N LYS A 335 -12.71 28.98 -16.99
CA LYS A 335 -12.39 27.95 -18.01
C LYS A 335 -11.02 27.21 -17.98
N PRO A 336 -10.99 25.91 -18.37
CA PRO A 336 -9.78 25.09 -18.31
C PRO A 336 -8.70 25.60 -19.26
N MET A 337 -7.68 26.22 -18.69
CA MET A 337 -6.49 26.68 -19.41
C MET A 337 -5.62 25.46 -19.73
N VAL A 338 -5.12 25.36 -20.96
CA VAL A 338 -4.18 24.29 -21.36
C VAL A 338 -2.92 24.39 -20.52
N ILE A 339 -2.78 23.49 -19.55
CA ILE A 339 -1.70 23.52 -18.56
C ILE A 339 -0.44 22.92 -19.19
N LYS A 340 0.53 23.77 -19.55
CA LYS A 340 1.86 23.33 -19.99
C LYS A 340 2.52 22.52 -18.86
N ARG A 341 3.19 21.42 -19.19
CA ARG A 341 3.92 20.58 -18.21
C ARG A 341 5.42 20.70 -18.42
N VAL A 342 6.17 20.66 -17.32
CA VAL A 342 7.64 20.66 -17.35
C VAL A 342 8.20 19.51 -16.53
N ARG A 343 9.23 18.85 -17.08
CA ARG A 343 10.02 17.80 -16.41
C ARG A 343 11.26 18.41 -15.78
N ILE A 344 11.55 18.06 -14.54
CA ILE A 344 12.74 18.53 -13.81
C ILE A 344 13.99 17.77 -14.23
N MET A 345 15.06 18.49 -14.60
CA MET A 345 16.29 17.96 -15.22
C MET A 345 17.56 18.22 -14.40
N THR A 346 17.46 18.37 -13.08
CA THR A 346 18.62 18.60 -12.20
C THR A 346 19.60 17.43 -12.21
N ARG A 347 20.90 17.66 -11.98
CA ARG A 347 21.95 16.62 -12.08
C ARG A 347 21.88 15.58 -10.96
N LYS A 348 21.95 16.02 -9.69
CA LYS A 348 21.99 15.13 -8.51
C LYS A 348 21.05 15.56 -7.37
N THR A 349 20.68 16.84 -7.29
CA THR A 349 19.87 17.37 -6.19
C THR A 349 18.44 17.65 -6.63
N PRO A 350 17.44 17.54 -5.74
CA PRO A 350 16.09 18.00 -6.03
C PRO A 350 16.09 19.52 -6.32
N LEU A 351 15.18 19.96 -7.19
CA LEU A 351 15.01 21.36 -7.55
C LEU A 351 14.23 22.10 -6.46
N ARG A 352 14.81 23.18 -5.95
CA ARG A 352 14.17 24.02 -4.93
C ARG A 352 13.07 24.88 -5.55
N VAL A 353 11.88 24.80 -4.96
CA VAL A 353 10.73 25.67 -5.24
C VAL A 353 10.78 26.84 -4.28
N ARG A 354 10.57 28.05 -4.79
CA ARG A 354 10.71 29.30 -4.03
C ARG A 354 9.40 30.07 -3.96
N GLU A 355 9.28 30.90 -2.95
CA GLU A 355 8.08 31.73 -2.74
C GLU A 355 7.93 32.80 -3.83
N ASN A 356 9.05 33.37 -4.29
CA ASN A 356 9.14 34.40 -5.33
C ASN A 356 10.13 33.98 -6.43
N PRO A 357 10.04 34.54 -7.65
CA PRO A 357 10.96 34.25 -8.77
C PRO A 357 12.34 34.91 -8.57
N ASP A 358 12.98 34.63 -7.43
CA ASP A 358 14.31 35.12 -7.07
C ASP A 358 15.16 33.98 -6.49
N SER A 359 16.41 33.92 -6.92
CA SER A 359 17.47 33.04 -6.40
C SER A 359 17.74 33.19 -4.89
N LYS A 360 17.35 34.31 -4.27
CA LYS A 360 17.50 34.57 -2.83
C LYS A 360 16.22 34.34 -2.03
N ALA A 361 15.07 34.12 -2.69
CA ALA A 361 13.78 33.94 -2.02
C ALA A 361 13.73 32.67 -1.16
N ARG A 362 12.87 32.67 -0.13
CA ARG A 362 12.66 31.50 0.73
C ARG A 362 12.28 30.27 -0.09
N VAL A 363 12.91 29.14 0.23
CA VAL A 363 12.60 27.84 -0.36
C VAL A 363 11.37 27.29 0.35
N VAL A 364 10.31 27.01 -0.40
CA VAL A 364 9.01 26.53 0.11
C VAL A 364 8.80 25.03 -0.09
N ALA A 365 9.52 24.43 -1.05
CA ALA A 365 9.51 22.98 -1.30
C ALA A 365 10.74 22.55 -2.10
N GLN A 366 10.93 21.24 -2.27
CA GLN A 366 11.92 20.65 -3.17
C GLN A 366 11.25 19.58 -4.02
N ILE A 367 11.62 19.50 -5.31
CA ILE A 367 11.03 18.57 -6.27
C ILE A 367 12.13 17.67 -6.84
N PRO A 368 11.98 16.33 -6.80
CA PRO A 368 12.96 15.42 -7.37
C PRO A 368 13.22 15.62 -8.87
N ARG A 369 14.39 15.16 -9.31
CA ARG A 369 14.69 15.01 -10.73
C ARG A 369 13.66 14.07 -11.38
N GLY A 370 13.25 14.38 -12.60
CA GLY A 370 12.34 13.55 -13.38
C GLY A 370 10.87 13.80 -13.11
N SER A 371 10.52 14.48 -12.00
CA SER A 371 9.14 14.88 -11.72
C SER A 371 8.59 15.76 -12.83
N VAL A 372 7.33 15.53 -13.20
CA VAL A 372 6.59 16.31 -14.19
C VAL A 372 5.53 17.12 -13.46
N VAL A 373 5.57 18.44 -13.61
CA VAL A 373 4.69 19.37 -12.89
C VAL A 373 3.98 20.34 -13.84
N PRO A 374 2.73 20.74 -13.51
CA PRO A 374 2.00 21.76 -14.24
C PRO A 374 2.59 23.17 -14.04
N VAL A 375 2.68 23.94 -15.12
CA VAL A 375 3.11 25.34 -15.14
C VAL A 375 1.88 26.24 -15.29
N PHE A 376 1.75 27.22 -14.39
CA PHE A 376 0.65 28.18 -14.35
C PHE A 376 1.07 29.56 -14.88
N GLN A 377 2.29 29.98 -14.57
CA GLN A 377 2.84 31.27 -15.01
C GLN A 377 4.30 31.13 -15.40
N GLU A 378 4.74 32.04 -16.25
CA GLU A 378 6.08 32.07 -16.82
C GLU A 378 6.64 33.49 -16.73
N GLU A 379 7.74 33.67 -16.01
CA GLU A 379 8.40 34.98 -15.87
C GLU A 379 9.89 34.86 -16.14
N LYS A 380 10.39 35.46 -17.22
CA LYS A 380 11.83 35.50 -17.60
C LYS A 380 12.53 34.14 -17.46
N ASP A 381 13.19 33.89 -16.32
CA ASP A 381 13.95 32.66 -16.02
C ASP A 381 13.25 31.70 -15.06
N TRP A 382 11.97 31.92 -14.77
CA TRP A 382 11.18 31.18 -13.79
C TRP A 382 9.85 30.65 -14.32
N TYR A 383 9.44 29.50 -13.78
CA TYR A 383 8.09 28.96 -13.92
C TYR A 383 7.41 28.95 -12.55
N GLN A 384 6.17 29.43 -12.50
CA GLN A 384 5.29 29.18 -11.36
C GLN A 384 4.59 27.85 -11.59
N ILE A 385 4.78 26.93 -10.65
CA ILE A 385 4.26 25.58 -10.68
C ILE A 385 3.38 25.33 -9.46
N GLU A 386 2.52 24.32 -9.55
CA GLU A 386 1.85 23.75 -8.39
C GLU A 386 2.62 22.50 -7.94
N TYR A 387 3.15 22.54 -6.72
CA TYR A 387 3.99 21.47 -6.17
C TYR A 387 3.22 20.55 -5.21
N GLN A 388 2.09 21.01 -4.69
CA GLN A 388 1.10 20.27 -3.90
C GLN A 388 -0.27 20.81 -4.26
N LYS A 389 -1.33 20.01 -4.13
CA LYS A 389 -2.71 20.44 -4.41
C LYS A 389 -3.03 21.74 -3.67
N GLY A 390 -3.29 22.82 -4.41
CA GLY A 390 -3.57 24.16 -3.93
C GLY A 390 -2.36 25.03 -3.58
N LYS A 391 -1.12 24.53 -3.64
CA LYS A 391 0.10 25.29 -3.30
C LYS A 391 0.99 25.55 -4.51
N LYS A 392 1.27 26.83 -4.75
CA LYS A 392 2.07 27.32 -5.87
C LYS A 392 3.43 27.84 -5.42
N GLY A 393 4.42 27.75 -6.29
CA GLY A 393 5.75 28.33 -6.06
C GLY A 393 6.58 28.37 -7.35
N TRP A 394 7.76 28.96 -7.28
CA TRP A 394 8.59 29.29 -8.43
C TRP A 394 9.82 28.39 -8.56
N ILE A 395 10.08 27.90 -9.76
CA ILE A 395 11.27 27.11 -10.11
C ILE A 395 12.04 27.77 -11.26
N ALA A 396 13.37 27.60 -11.29
CA ALA A 396 14.19 28.17 -12.35
C ALA A 396 14.11 27.31 -13.64
N LYS A 397 13.80 27.95 -14.78
CA LYS A 397 13.58 27.31 -16.08
C LYS A 397 14.74 26.45 -16.53
N LYS A 398 15.98 26.90 -16.28
CA LYS A 398 17.22 26.19 -16.65
C LYS A 398 17.33 24.76 -16.13
N TYR A 399 16.55 24.41 -15.11
CA TYR A 399 16.51 23.06 -14.53
C TYR A 399 15.26 22.27 -14.93
N SER A 400 14.57 22.71 -15.97
CA SER A 400 13.33 22.09 -16.43
C SER A 400 13.26 22.08 -17.96
N LYS A 401 12.61 21.06 -18.52
CA LYS A 401 12.34 20.94 -19.97
C LYS A 401 10.85 20.74 -20.17
N LEU A 402 10.27 21.37 -21.20
CA LEU A 402 8.87 21.13 -21.56
C LEU A 402 8.65 19.64 -21.78
N ALA A 403 7.64 19.11 -21.11
CA ALA A 403 7.18 17.74 -21.27
C ALA A 403 5.97 17.75 -22.23
N PRO A 404 5.89 16.79 -23.17
CA PRO A 404 4.74 16.66 -24.06
C PRO A 404 3.43 16.41 -23.30
#